data_AF-A0A957SIQ6-F1
#
_entry.id   AF-A0A957SIQ6-F1
#
_cell.length_a   1.000
_cell.length_b   1.000
_cell.length_c   1.000
_cell.angle_alpha   90.00
_cell.angle_beta   90.00
_cell.angle_gamma   90.00
#
_symmetry.space_group_name_H-M   'P 1'
#
loop_
_entity.id
_entity.type
_entity.pdbx_description
1 polymer ?
#
loop_
_entity_poly.entity_id
_entity_poly.type
_entity_poly.pdbx_seq_one_letter_code
_entity_poly.pdbx_strand_id
1 'polypeptide(L)'
;MNNPSRITTVQSEPMGDGLAVYNTESHESFVLNATTAVVWQQCDGETTPQQLTQNIQQKFNLAQQQAERLMWMALDKLANANLLRESVAGMPHLLSRRQMLQGFAVAGLSLALVPIVAPVTVQAADGDVFPTVQCVQNNGDGTYTAFFGYINLSSNTVTIPSDSSKNMFTS
;
A
#
# COMPACT_ATOMS: atom_id res chain seq x y z
N MET A 1 0.92 9.71 26.00
CA MET A 1 0.46 8.68 25.04
C MET A 1 0.92 9.16 23.69
N ASN A 2 1.76 8.39 23.00
CA ASN A 2 2.23 8.77 21.66
C ASN A 2 1.15 8.38 20.65
N ASN A 3 0.55 9.38 20.00
CA ASN A 3 -0.41 9.17 18.93
C ASN A 3 0.29 8.55 17.70
N PRO A 4 -0.42 7.78 16.86
CA PRO A 4 0.17 7.20 15.65
C PRO A 4 0.75 8.27 14.74
N SER A 5 2.02 8.10 14.34
CA SER A 5 2.72 9.03 13.44
C SER A 5 3.47 8.24 12.37
N ARG A 6 3.25 8.61 11.10
CA ARG A 6 3.95 8.02 9.95
C ARG A 6 5.36 8.60 9.79
N ILE A 7 6.24 7.82 9.18
CA ILE A 7 7.56 8.29 8.77
C ILE A 7 7.44 9.42 7.72
N THR A 8 8.43 10.32 7.67
CA THR A 8 8.39 11.52 6.80
C THR A 8 8.98 11.29 5.41
N THR A 9 9.62 10.14 5.21
CA THR A 9 10.37 9.77 3.99
C THR A 9 9.50 9.03 2.99
N VAL A 10 8.17 9.11 3.12
CA VAL A 10 7.22 8.42 2.26
C VAL A 10 6.56 9.38 1.30
N GLN A 11 6.67 9.08 0.00
CA GLN A 11 5.83 9.66 -1.04
C GLN A 11 4.60 8.76 -1.25
N SER A 12 3.47 9.35 -1.61
CA SER A 12 2.22 8.59 -1.78
C SER A 12 1.40 9.11 -2.93
N GLU A 13 0.82 8.19 -3.71
CA GLU A 13 -0.06 8.50 -4.83
C GLU A 13 -1.37 7.71 -4.72
N PRO A 14 -2.52 8.30 -5.07
CA PRO A 14 -3.79 7.58 -5.12
C PRO A 14 -3.72 6.38 -6.07
N MET A 15 -4.23 5.22 -5.64
CA MET A 15 -4.28 4.02 -6.47
C MET A 15 -5.60 3.27 -6.24
N GLY A 16 -6.54 3.39 -7.18
CA GLY A 16 -7.88 2.84 -7.04
C GLY A 16 -8.61 3.46 -5.84
N ASP A 17 -9.10 2.63 -4.93
CA ASP A 17 -9.70 3.05 -3.64
C ASP A 17 -8.68 3.16 -2.50
N GLY A 18 -7.41 2.85 -2.78
CA GLY A 18 -6.31 2.80 -1.84
C GLY A 18 -5.20 3.82 -2.13
N LEU A 19 -3.99 3.47 -1.72
CA LEU A 19 -2.83 4.35 -1.81
C LEU A 19 -1.57 3.53 -2.13
N ALA A 20 -0.83 3.94 -3.16
CA ALA A 20 0.53 3.48 -3.35
C ALA A 20 1.46 4.36 -2.51
N VAL A 21 2.35 3.75 -1.74
CA VAL A 21 3.33 4.45 -0.91
C VAL A 21 4.74 3.97 -1.24
N TYR A 22 5.67 4.91 -1.33
CA TYR A 22 7.08 4.67 -1.62
C TYR A 22 7.94 5.32 -0.54
N ASN A 23 8.73 4.52 0.17
CA ASN A 23 9.71 5.02 1.12
C ASN A 23 11.01 5.35 0.37
N THR A 24 11.39 6.63 0.36
CA THR A 24 12.58 7.12 -0.34
C THR A 24 13.90 6.71 0.31
N GLU A 25 13.88 6.30 1.59
CA GLU A 25 15.08 5.84 2.30
C GLU A 25 15.30 4.33 2.16
N SER A 26 14.26 3.51 2.36
CA SER A 26 14.39 2.05 2.21
C SER A 26 14.23 1.57 0.76
N HIS A 27 13.77 2.44 -0.13
CA HIS A 27 13.38 2.13 -1.52
C HIS A 27 12.28 1.05 -1.63
N GLU A 28 11.51 0.84 -0.57
CA GLU A 28 10.40 -0.10 -0.57
C GLU A 28 9.10 0.58 -1.02
N SER A 29 8.32 -0.16 -1.80
CA SER A 29 7.01 0.26 -2.28
C SER A 29 5.92 -0.63 -1.69
N PHE A 30 4.79 -0.05 -1.31
CA PHE A 30 3.64 -0.79 -0.81
C PHE A 30 2.35 -0.26 -1.42
N VAL A 31 1.37 -1.15 -1.58
CA VAL A 31 -0.02 -0.80 -1.87
C VAL A 31 -0.83 -0.99 -0.60
N LEU A 32 -1.51 0.08 -0.21
CA LEU A 32 -2.45 0.13 0.90
C LEU A 32 -3.86 0.03 0.32
N ASN A 33 -4.70 -0.87 0.82
CA ASN A 33 -6.12 -0.85 0.45
C ASN A 33 -6.86 0.32 1.14
N ALA A 34 -8.13 0.53 0.78
CA ALA A 34 -8.93 1.63 1.30
C ALA A 34 -8.89 1.80 2.83
N THR A 35 -9.05 0.70 3.58
CA THR A 35 -9.02 0.74 5.05
C THR A 35 -7.67 1.18 5.59
N THR A 36 -6.58 0.58 5.11
CA THR A 36 -5.23 0.94 5.55
C THR A 36 -4.84 2.36 5.14
N ALA A 37 -5.23 2.80 3.95
CA ALA A 37 -4.97 4.14 3.45
C ALA A 37 -5.58 5.22 4.35
N VAL A 38 -6.83 5.01 4.81
CA VAL A 38 -7.50 5.91 5.76
C VAL A 38 -6.71 6.04 7.05
N VAL A 39 -6.26 4.92 7.60
CA VAL A 39 -5.50 4.91 8.85
C VAL A 39 -4.16 5.61 8.65
N TRP A 40 -3.42 5.25 7.60
CA TRP A 40 -2.12 5.84 7.28
C TRP A 40 -2.18 7.37 7.07
N GLN A 41 -3.21 7.85 6.40
CA GLN A 41 -3.45 9.29 6.17
C GLN A 41 -3.67 10.06 7.48
N GLN A 42 -4.18 9.40 8.52
CA GLN A 42 -4.44 9.98 9.83
C GLN A 42 -3.37 9.64 10.88
N CYS A 43 -2.31 8.91 10.50
CA CYS A 43 -1.12 8.76 11.33
C CYS A 43 -0.25 10.03 11.29
N ASP A 44 -0.75 11.14 11.80
CA ASP A 44 -0.11 12.47 11.79
C ASP A 44 0.61 12.81 13.11
N GLY A 45 0.44 12.01 14.16
CA GLY A 45 0.94 12.28 15.51
C GLY A 45 0.01 13.13 16.36
N GLU A 46 -1.13 13.56 15.83
CA GLU A 46 -2.15 14.37 16.52
C GLU A 46 -3.44 13.57 16.73
N THR A 47 -3.82 12.76 15.76
CA THR A 47 -5.04 11.95 15.78
C THR A 47 -4.92 10.81 16.77
N THR A 48 -5.82 10.77 17.74
CA THR A 48 -5.89 9.69 18.74
C THR A 48 -6.46 8.40 18.15
N PRO A 49 -6.14 7.21 18.72
CA PRO A 49 -6.76 5.95 18.31
C PRO A 49 -8.30 5.98 18.37
N GLN A 50 -8.88 6.69 19.33
CA GLN A 50 -10.33 6.81 19.45
C GLN A 50 -10.94 7.61 18.29
N GLN A 51 -10.31 8.71 17.88
CA GLN A 51 -10.73 9.49 16.71
C GLN A 51 -10.54 8.71 15.41
N LEU A 52 -9.42 8.01 15.26
CA LEU A 52 -9.16 7.10 14.14
C LEU A 52 -10.27 6.03 14.02
N THR A 53 -10.67 5.41 15.14
CA THR A 53 -11.76 4.44 15.18
C THR A 53 -13.07 5.05 14.69
N GLN A 54 -13.43 6.26 15.16
CA GLN A 54 -14.63 6.97 14.72
C GLN A 54 -14.60 7.28 13.21
N ASN A 55 -13.45 7.67 12.69
CA ASN A 55 -13.30 7.98 11.27
C ASN A 55 -13.49 6.74 10.39
N ILE A 56 -12.93 5.58 10.78
CA ILE A 56 -13.16 4.30 10.11
C ILE A 56 -14.65 3.91 10.21
N GLN A 57 -15.24 4.08 11.38
CA GLN A 57 -16.65 3.76 11.63
C GLN A 57 -17.56 4.52 10.66
N GLN A 58 -17.36 5.83 10.56
CA GLN A 58 -18.16 6.70 9.68
C GLN A 58 -17.91 6.39 8.20
N LYS A 59 -16.65 6.20 7.80
CA LYS A 59 -16.30 5.98 6.41
C LYS A 59 -16.82 4.66 5.84
N PHE A 60 -16.81 3.60 6.65
CA PHE A 60 -17.20 2.25 6.21
C PHE A 60 -18.54 1.76 6.78
N ASN A 61 -19.27 2.63 7.50
CA ASN A 61 -20.55 2.33 8.15
C ASN A 61 -20.50 1.05 9.01
N LEU A 62 -19.59 1.04 9.99
CA LEU A 62 -19.32 -0.14 10.82
C LEU A 62 -19.81 0.04 12.26
N ALA A 63 -19.96 -1.07 12.98
CA ALA A 63 -20.09 -1.00 14.44
C ALA A 63 -18.76 -0.61 15.08
N GLN A 64 -18.80 0.07 16.22
CA GLN A 64 -17.61 0.57 16.92
C GLN A 64 -16.54 -0.51 17.14
N GLN A 65 -16.93 -1.68 17.63
CA GLN A 65 -16.00 -2.80 17.87
C GLN A 65 -15.35 -3.34 16.59
N GLN A 66 -16.05 -3.25 15.46
CA GLN A 66 -15.53 -3.69 14.17
C GLN A 66 -14.50 -2.67 13.65
N ALA A 67 -14.83 -1.37 13.71
CA ALA A 67 -13.94 -0.30 13.33
C ALA A 67 -12.65 -0.29 14.17
N GLU A 68 -12.77 -0.50 15.49
CA GLU A 68 -11.62 -0.55 16.40
C GLU A 68 -10.68 -1.72 16.05
N ARG A 69 -11.23 -2.90 15.76
CA ARG A 69 -10.42 -4.05 15.31
C ARG A 69 -9.71 -3.78 14.00
N LEU A 70 -10.39 -3.18 13.01
CA LEU A 70 -9.78 -2.82 11.74
C LEU A 70 -8.69 -1.76 11.91
N MET A 71 -8.90 -0.77 12.78
CA MET A 71 -7.90 0.25 13.11
C MET A 71 -6.63 -0.40 13.65
N TRP A 72 -6.74 -1.20 14.72
CA TRP A 72 -5.56 -1.81 15.34
C TRP A 72 -4.84 -2.72 14.36
N MET A 73 -5.57 -3.46 13.52
CA MET A 73 -4.99 -4.30 12.48
C MET A 73 -4.26 -3.49 11.41
N ALA A 74 -4.81 -2.35 10.98
CA ALA A 74 -4.11 -1.47 10.04
C ALA A 74 -2.83 -0.91 10.66
N LEU A 75 -2.87 -0.46 11.92
CA LEU A 75 -1.70 0.05 12.62
C LEU A 75 -0.62 -1.03 12.78
N ASP A 76 -0.98 -2.27 13.12
CA ASP A 76 -0.05 -3.41 13.17
C ASP A 76 0.56 -3.70 11.80
N LYS A 77 -0.24 -3.69 10.73
CA LYS A 77 0.27 -3.89 9.36
C LYS A 77 1.24 -2.79 8.93
N LEU A 78 0.93 -1.54 9.26
CA LEU A 78 1.80 -0.39 8.96
C LEU A 78 3.09 -0.43 9.78
N ALA A 79 3.02 -0.82 11.06
CA ALA A 79 4.20 -0.99 11.91
C ALA A 79 5.11 -2.09 11.38
N ASN A 80 4.55 -3.25 11.01
CA ASN A 80 5.30 -4.37 10.44
C ASN A 80 5.92 -4.05 9.07
N ALA A 81 5.39 -3.05 8.35
CA ALA A 81 5.95 -2.53 7.10
C ALA A 81 6.92 -1.35 7.31
N ASN A 82 7.29 -1.01 8.56
CA ASN A 82 8.15 0.11 8.90
C ASN A 82 7.64 1.48 8.39
N LEU A 83 6.32 1.64 8.25
CA LEU A 83 5.70 2.89 7.75
C LEU A 83 5.32 3.86 8.88
N LEU A 84 5.55 3.49 10.15
CA LEU A 84 5.30 4.31 11.34
C LEU A 84 6.63 4.66 12.02
N ARG A 85 6.73 5.85 12.64
CA ARG A 85 7.95 6.27 13.36
C ARG A 85 8.22 5.43 14.60
N GLU A 86 7.16 5.13 15.35
CA GLU A 86 7.22 4.39 16.60
C GLU A 86 6.04 3.41 16.66
N SER A 87 6.18 2.36 17.47
CA SER A 87 5.05 1.48 17.78
C SER A 87 4.02 2.24 18.61
N VAL A 88 2.74 2.06 18.28
CA VAL A 88 1.65 2.76 18.98
C VAL A 88 1.47 2.16 20.36
N ALA A 89 1.56 2.99 21.41
CA ALA A 89 1.38 2.56 22.78
C ALA A 89 -0.03 2.00 23.02
N GLY A 90 -0.13 0.87 23.72
CA GLY A 90 -1.42 0.25 24.04
C GLY A 90 -2.01 -0.63 22.92
N MET A 91 -1.23 -0.91 21.86
CA MET A 91 -1.63 -1.87 20.84
C MET A 91 -1.87 -3.25 21.49
N PRO A 92 -3.08 -3.83 21.35
CA PRO A 92 -3.35 -5.15 21.90
C PRO A 92 -2.58 -6.22 21.11
N HIS A 93 -2.27 -7.35 21.76
CA HIS A 93 -1.81 -8.54 21.02
C HIS A 93 -2.93 -8.98 20.08
N LEU A 94 -2.75 -8.69 18.80
CA LEU A 94 -3.73 -9.03 17.79
C LEU A 94 -3.74 -10.54 17.58
N LEU A 95 -4.96 -11.08 17.46
CA LEU A 95 -5.20 -12.45 17.04
C LEU A 95 -4.52 -12.71 15.69
N SER A 96 -4.16 -13.97 15.43
CA SER A 96 -3.63 -14.36 14.13
C SER A 96 -4.62 -14.00 13.02
N ARG A 97 -4.12 -13.67 11.82
CA ARG A 97 -4.93 -13.35 10.64
C ARG A 97 -6.07 -14.35 10.43
N ARG A 98 -5.81 -15.64 10.64
CA ARG A 98 -6.81 -16.72 10.53
C ARG A 98 -7.95 -16.60 11.55
N GLN A 99 -7.62 -16.37 12.83
CA GLN A 99 -8.63 -16.20 13.89
C GLN A 99 -9.47 -14.93 13.67
N MET A 100 -8.86 -13.87 13.14
CA MET A 100 -9.60 -12.66 12.78
C MET A 100 -10.53 -12.87 11.60
N LEU A 101 -10.09 -13.52 10.54
CA LEU A 101 -10.94 -13.84 9.38
C LEU A 101 -12.16 -14.68 9.80
N GLN A 102 -11.97 -15.64 10.72
CA GLN A 102 -13.06 -16.40 11.32
C GLN A 102 -13.99 -15.50 12.12
N GLY A 103 -13.45 -14.60 12.95
CA GLY A 103 -14.25 -13.61 13.69
C GLY A 103 -15.04 -12.66 12.78
N PHE A 104 -14.50 -12.27 11.64
CA PHE A 104 -15.16 -11.39 10.68
C PHE A 104 -16.28 -12.10 9.92
N ALA A 105 -16.06 -13.36 9.54
CA ALA A 105 -17.11 -14.18 8.94
C ALA A 105 -18.33 -14.31 9.87
N VAL A 106 -18.09 -14.57 11.17
CA VAL A 106 -19.15 -14.63 12.19
C VAL A 106 -19.83 -13.27 12.38
N ALA A 107 -19.09 -12.17 12.28
CA ALA A 107 -19.61 -10.82 12.43
C ALA A 107 -20.27 -10.23 11.17
N GLY A 108 -20.33 -10.98 10.06
CA GLY A 108 -20.89 -10.52 8.78
C GLY A 108 -20.07 -9.41 8.10
N LEU A 109 -18.79 -9.27 8.45
CA LEU A 109 -17.92 -8.25 7.89
C LEU A 109 -17.36 -8.66 6.53
N SER A 110 -17.34 -7.71 5.59
CA SER A 110 -16.73 -7.91 4.28
C SER A 110 -15.21 -8.09 4.39
N LEU A 111 -14.69 -9.09 3.67
CA LEU A 111 -13.26 -9.33 3.58
C LEU A 111 -12.51 -8.21 2.83
N ALA A 112 -13.21 -7.44 1.99
CA ALA A 112 -12.62 -6.30 1.28
C ALA A 112 -12.11 -5.21 2.23
N LEU A 113 -12.71 -5.11 3.43
CA LEU A 113 -12.33 -4.11 4.43
C LEU A 113 -11.13 -4.53 5.29
N VAL A 114 -10.68 -5.78 5.19
CA VAL A 114 -9.53 -6.27 5.96
C VAL A 114 -8.30 -5.44 5.58
N PRO A 115 -7.60 -4.80 6.53
CA PRO A 115 -6.42 -4.00 6.23
C PRO A 115 -5.34 -4.82 5.54
N ILE A 116 -4.85 -4.28 4.43
CA ILE A 116 -3.76 -4.85 3.65
C ILE A 116 -2.67 -3.78 3.49
N VAL A 117 -1.43 -4.22 3.70
CA VAL A 117 -0.20 -3.56 3.23
C VAL A 117 0.49 -4.60 2.38
N ALA A 118 0.42 -4.45 1.06
CA ALA A 118 1.02 -5.38 0.11
C ALA A 118 2.34 -4.80 -0.38
N PRO A 119 3.49 -5.45 -0.15
CA PRO A 119 4.73 -5.01 -0.76
C PRO A 119 4.62 -5.11 -2.27
N VAL A 120 5.08 -4.09 -2.97
CA VAL A 120 5.24 -4.11 -4.42
C VAL A 120 6.66 -4.58 -4.69
N THR A 121 6.79 -5.86 -4.97
CA THR A 121 8.03 -6.40 -5.50
C THR A 121 8.03 -6.15 -7.00
N VAL A 122 8.97 -5.33 -7.47
CA VAL A 122 9.28 -5.31 -8.89
C VAL A 122 10.00 -6.62 -9.17
N GLN A 123 9.25 -7.60 -9.68
CA GLN A 123 9.87 -8.79 -10.20
C GLN A 123 10.55 -8.36 -11.50
N ALA A 124 11.88 -8.15 -11.42
CA ALA A 124 12.67 -8.02 -12.62
C ALA A 124 12.38 -9.25 -13.48
N ALA A 125 12.01 -9.03 -14.74
CA ALA A 125 11.90 -10.13 -15.69
C ALA A 125 13.22 -10.91 -15.63
N ASP A 126 13.15 -12.21 -15.38
CA ASP A 126 14.33 -13.07 -15.43
C ASP A 126 14.83 -13.06 -16.89
N GLY A 127 16.06 -12.60 -17.09
CA GLY A 127 16.64 -12.40 -18.41
C GLY A 127 17.70 -11.32 -18.43
N ASP A 128 18.48 -11.27 -19.50
CA ASP A 128 19.56 -10.30 -19.67
C ASP A 128 19.06 -8.93 -20.19
N VAL A 129 17.76 -8.78 -20.43
CA VAL A 129 17.18 -7.56 -21.00
C VAL A 129 16.16 -6.96 -20.04
N PHE A 130 16.43 -5.75 -19.57
CA PHE A 130 15.61 -5.04 -18.59
C PHE A 130 15.05 -3.75 -19.20
N PRO A 131 13.73 -3.47 -19.06
CA PRO A 131 13.18 -2.19 -19.45
C PRO A 131 13.67 -1.09 -18.49
N THR A 132 13.93 0.09 -19.02
CA THR A 132 14.26 1.29 -18.23
C THR A 132 13.31 2.42 -18.57
N VAL A 133 12.81 3.13 -17.57
CA VAL A 133 12.17 4.43 -17.80
C VAL A 133 13.26 5.40 -18.25
N GLN A 134 13.09 5.97 -19.45
CA GLN A 134 13.94 7.06 -19.92
C GLN A 134 13.36 8.41 -19.54
N CYS A 135 12.07 8.61 -19.75
CA CYS A 135 11.37 9.80 -19.28
C CYS A 135 9.87 9.56 -19.11
N VAL A 136 9.23 10.41 -18.32
CA VAL A 136 7.78 10.49 -18.17
C VAL A 136 7.34 11.91 -18.49
N GLN A 137 6.49 12.04 -19.50
CA GLN A 137 5.92 13.31 -19.94
C GLN A 137 4.51 13.47 -19.36
N ASN A 138 4.25 14.58 -18.69
CA ASN A 138 2.91 14.96 -18.26
C ASN A 138 2.19 15.62 -19.44
N ASN A 139 0.99 15.13 -19.78
CA ASN A 139 0.22 15.60 -20.93
C ASN A 139 -0.66 16.82 -20.61
N GLY A 140 -0.80 17.19 -19.34
CA GLY A 140 -1.59 18.35 -18.89
C GLY A 140 -3.10 18.09 -18.77
N ASP A 141 -3.56 16.87 -19.02
CA ASP A 141 -4.97 16.44 -18.96
C ASP A 141 -5.24 15.38 -17.89
N GLY A 142 -4.29 15.18 -16.98
CA GLY A 142 -4.33 14.11 -15.97
C GLY A 142 -3.77 12.77 -16.46
N THR A 143 -3.28 12.69 -17.69
CA THR A 143 -2.56 11.52 -18.21
C THR A 143 -1.05 11.76 -18.30
N TYR A 144 -0.29 10.66 -18.31
CA TYR A 144 1.17 10.66 -18.43
C TYR A 144 1.60 9.70 -19.54
N THR A 145 2.61 10.09 -20.31
CA THR A 145 3.27 9.25 -21.32
C THR A 145 4.67 8.89 -20.87
N ALA A 146 4.93 7.61 -20.60
CA ALA A 146 6.25 7.12 -20.24
C ALA A 146 6.97 6.55 -21.47
N PHE A 147 8.22 6.95 -21.67
CA PHE A 147 9.13 6.41 -22.68
C PHE A 147 10.04 5.39 -22.02
N PHE A 148 10.05 4.17 -22.55
CA PHE A 148 10.85 3.07 -22.05
C PHE A 148 11.95 2.72 -23.04
N GLY A 149 13.17 2.56 -22.53
CA GLY A 149 14.28 1.93 -23.22
C GLY A 149 14.49 0.50 -22.71
N TYR A 150 15.55 -0.14 -23.21
CA TYR A 150 15.98 -1.46 -22.74
C TYR A 150 17.49 -1.45 -22.53
N ILE A 151 17.95 -2.03 -21.43
CA ILE A 151 19.35 -2.40 -21.21
C ILE A 151 19.47 -3.88 -21.53
N ASN A 152 20.38 -4.23 -22.44
CA ASN A 152 20.76 -5.62 -22.71
C ASN A 152 22.14 -5.89 -22.11
N LEU A 153 22.18 -6.69 -21.05
CA LEU A 153 23.40 -7.14 -20.37
C LEU A 153 24.01 -8.40 -21.02
N SER A 154 23.33 -9.02 -22.00
CA SER A 154 23.89 -10.14 -22.75
C SER A 154 24.86 -9.69 -23.85
N SER A 155 25.69 -10.61 -24.30
CA SER A 155 26.50 -10.43 -25.52
C SER A 155 25.72 -10.69 -26.81
N ASN A 156 24.45 -11.11 -26.73
CA ASN A 156 23.63 -11.49 -27.87
C ASN A 156 22.71 -10.34 -28.30
N THR A 157 22.40 -10.25 -29.60
CA THR A 157 21.34 -9.35 -30.06
C THR A 157 19.98 -9.95 -29.72
N VAL A 158 19.16 -9.22 -28.97
CA VAL A 158 17.79 -9.62 -28.63
C VAL A 158 16.81 -8.81 -29.47
N THR A 159 15.93 -9.49 -30.20
CA THR A 159 14.86 -8.85 -30.96
C THR A 159 13.59 -8.79 -30.12
N ILE A 160 13.15 -7.59 -29.77
CA ILE A 160 11.87 -7.38 -29.08
C ILE A 160 10.78 -7.29 -30.14
N PRO A 161 9.78 -8.19 -30.15
CA PRO A 161 8.69 -8.15 -31.11
C PRO A 161 7.94 -6.81 -31.01
N SER A 162 7.63 -6.19 -32.15
CA SER A 162 6.83 -4.95 -32.22
C SER A 162 5.33 -5.18 -32.01
N ASP A 163 4.93 -6.39 -31.61
CA ASP A 163 3.55 -6.75 -31.33
C ASP A 163 3.09 -6.08 -30.04
N SER A 164 2.15 -5.15 -30.15
CA SER A 164 1.61 -4.37 -29.03
C SER A 164 0.94 -5.23 -27.96
N SER A 165 0.57 -6.48 -28.25
CA SER A 165 0.00 -7.40 -27.26
C SER A 165 1.04 -7.97 -26.28
N LYS A 166 2.34 -7.87 -26.61
CA LYS A 166 3.45 -8.41 -25.80
C LYS A 166 4.25 -7.35 -25.05
N ASN A 167 4.12 -6.09 -25.45
CA ASN A 167 4.75 -4.95 -24.80
C ASN A 167 3.74 -4.20 -23.92
N MET A 168 3.09 -4.91 -23.01
CA MET A 168 2.14 -4.31 -22.05
C MET A 168 2.61 -4.53 -20.62
N PHE A 169 2.33 -3.56 -19.75
CA PHE A 169 2.38 -3.77 -18.31
C PHE A 169 1.15 -4.57 -17.89
N THR A 170 1.34 -5.80 -17.44
CA THR A 170 0.27 -6.56 -16.80
C THR A 170 0.23 -6.19 -15.32
N SER A 171 -0.92 -5.71 -14.85
CA SER A 171 -1.20 -5.47 -13.43
C SER A 171 -1.37 -6.77 -12.66
#